data_AF-A0A7S1ANJ2-F1
#
_entry.id   AF-A0A7S1ANJ2-F1
#
_cell.length_a   1.000
_cell.length_b   1.000
_cell.length_c   1.000
_cell.angle_alpha   90.00
_cell.angle_beta   90.00
_cell.angle_gamma   90.00
#
_symmetry.space_group_name_H-M   'P 1'
#
loop_
_entity.id
_entity.type
_entity.pdbx_description
1 polymer ?
#
loop_
_entity_poly.entity_id
_entity_poly.type
_entity_poly.pdbx_seq_one_letter_code
_entity_poly.pdbx_strand_id
1 'polypeptide(L)'
;MFHCRVFFLCTCTFAHSVATLKSTRADLSACHPMLDFSHVAQYWKLDSTQHVSFLQDLGCEIRSNPSPESQDYTCGDGAFACVAKVPNANPNDYMCCNIKYSSRSGPRITNMLGESLDVWRAGLSTLVQIPKAREVAPTLLVQINVQPYAPYWYTMGCEDGRIAEVLVSGTSLGESNVTVRSGALHANESFAVRVGDGLWQELSWRTAVVDQAVTFVSSPSMMITGVITATDPQHWGPDASAVINVGGLSITVQQHTLGSADEGKPMLDVGVNGAYSKSQGVGGLLGPDGTILVQGTAPVPCMTIDASVSA
;
A
#
# COMPACT_ATOMS: atom_id res chain seq x y z
N MET A 1 -18.46 -7.58 -30.32
CA MET A 1 -18.62 -8.30 -29.05
C MET A 1 -17.45 -9.25 -28.95
N PHE A 2 -16.38 -8.86 -28.25
CA PHE A 2 -15.15 -9.65 -28.19
C PHE A 2 -14.88 -10.09 -26.76
N HIS A 3 -14.95 -11.40 -26.55
CA HIS A 3 -14.38 -12.08 -25.40
C HIS A 3 -12.89 -12.31 -25.67
N CYS A 4 -12.05 -12.04 -24.67
CA CYS A 4 -10.68 -12.52 -24.66
C CYS A 4 -10.37 -13.09 -23.28
N ARG A 5 -10.22 -14.42 -23.21
CA ARG A 5 -9.64 -15.15 -22.07
C ARG A 5 -8.26 -15.59 -22.52
N VAL A 6 -7.23 -15.30 -21.73
CA VAL A 6 -5.89 -15.86 -21.90
C VAL A 6 -5.54 -16.59 -20.61
N PHE A 7 -5.36 -17.91 -20.72
CA PHE A 7 -4.77 -18.78 -19.71
C PHE A 7 -3.30 -18.99 -20.10
N PHE A 8 -2.37 -18.84 -19.16
CA PHE A 8 -1.02 -19.37 -19.28
C PHE A 8 -0.84 -20.49 -18.24
N LEU A 9 -0.75 -21.73 -18.74
CA LEU A 9 -0.22 -22.89 -18.03
C LEU A 9 1.25 -23.01 -18.45
N CYS A 10 2.17 -22.92 -17.50
CA CYS A 10 3.56 -23.26 -17.73
C CYS A 10 3.85 -24.58 -17.00
N THR A 11 4.01 -25.66 -17.76
CA THR A 11 4.52 -26.94 -17.28
C THR A 11 5.88 -27.20 -17.91
N CYS A 12 6.91 -27.35 -17.08
CA CYS A 12 8.10 -28.13 -17.43
C CYS A 12 8.49 -29.01 -16.23
N THR A 13 8.46 -30.32 -16.47
CA THR A 13 9.13 -31.37 -15.69
C THR A 13 10.63 -31.34 -15.94
N PHE A 14 11.45 -31.51 -14.89
CA PHE A 14 12.61 -32.43 -14.88
C PHE A 14 13.05 -32.66 -13.43
N ALA A 15 12.94 -33.91 -12.97
CA ALA A 15 13.51 -34.37 -11.72
C ALA A 15 14.96 -34.83 -11.99
N HIS A 16 15.92 -34.27 -11.26
CA HIS A 16 17.22 -34.89 -10.99
C HIS A 16 17.50 -34.71 -9.50
N SER A 17 17.53 -35.82 -8.78
CA SER A 17 17.88 -35.90 -7.36
C SER A 17 19.39 -35.78 -7.21
N VAL A 18 19.86 -34.60 -6.81
CA VAL A 18 21.19 -34.40 -6.25
C VAL A 18 21.06 -34.42 -4.73
N ALA A 19 21.80 -35.30 -4.08
CA ALA A 19 21.91 -35.38 -2.63
C ALA A 19 22.48 -34.06 -2.10
N THR A 20 21.60 -33.22 -1.55
CA THR A 20 21.97 -32.00 -0.85
C THR A 20 22.23 -32.35 0.61
N LEU A 21 23.45 -32.08 1.07
CA LEU A 21 23.77 -31.97 2.49
C LEU A 21 22.73 -31.06 3.13
N LYS A 22 21.96 -31.60 4.07
CA LYS A 22 21.04 -30.82 4.90
C LYS A 22 21.86 -29.84 5.73
N SER A 23 22.07 -28.63 5.20
CA SER A 23 22.31 -27.46 6.03
C SER A 23 21.03 -27.23 6.83
N THR A 24 21.09 -27.41 8.14
CA THR A 24 20.05 -27.00 9.06
C THR A 24 20.02 -25.47 9.03
N ARG A 25 19.21 -24.92 8.12
CA ARG A 25 18.83 -23.52 8.12
C ARG A 25 18.13 -23.26 9.46
N ALA A 26 18.85 -22.75 10.44
CA ALA A 26 18.21 -22.16 11.60
C ALA A 26 17.28 -21.07 11.06
N ASP A 27 16.03 -21.05 11.53
CA ASP A 27 15.05 -20.03 11.18
C ASP A 27 15.46 -18.74 11.92
N LEU A 28 16.51 -18.10 11.41
CA LEU A 28 17.10 -16.91 12.00
C LEU A 28 16.20 -15.72 11.71
N SER A 29 15.97 -14.86 12.72
CA SER A 29 15.17 -13.64 12.58
C SER A 29 15.66 -12.81 11.39
N ALA A 30 14.74 -12.26 10.60
CA ALA A 30 15.08 -11.35 9.51
C ALA A 30 16.02 -10.24 10.00
N CYS A 31 16.93 -9.74 9.15
CA CYS A 31 17.85 -8.63 9.45
C CYS A 31 17.15 -7.31 9.81
N HIS A 32 15.81 -7.29 9.77
CA HIS A 32 14.94 -6.15 9.96
C HIS A 32 15.12 -5.39 11.30
N PRO A 33 15.48 -5.99 12.46
CA PRO A 33 15.61 -5.27 13.72
C PRO A 33 17.01 -4.65 13.93
N MET A 34 17.91 -4.66 12.94
CA MET A 34 19.29 -4.18 13.13
C MET A 34 19.47 -2.67 12.99
N LEU A 35 18.60 -1.98 12.25
CA LEU A 35 18.68 -0.53 12.03
C LEU A 35 17.41 0.14 12.56
N ASP A 36 17.53 0.84 13.68
CA ASP A 36 16.50 1.81 14.09
C ASP A 36 16.65 3.14 13.31
N PHE A 37 15.70 4.06 13.46
CA PHE A 37 15.70 5.34 12.74
C PHE A 37 16.99 6.16 12.94
N SER A 38 17.54 6.18 14.15
CA SER A 38 18.76 6.95 14.44
C SER A 38 19.95 6.37 13.68
N HIS A 39 20.00 5.04 13.57
CA HIS A 39 21.03 4.34 12.83
C HIS A 39 20.86 4.51 11.31
N VAL A 40 19.64 4.50 10.78
CA VAL A 40 19.37 4.75 9.34
C VAL A 40 19.75 6.17 8.94
N ALA A 41 19.37 7.18 9.73
CA ALA A 41 19.68 8.57 9.43
C ALA A 41 21.18 8.88 9.50
N GLN A 42 21.92 8.16 10.34
CA GLN A 42 23.38 8.19 10.36
C GLN A 42 23.93 7.48 9.13
N TYR A 43 23.47 6.26 8.84
CA TYR A 43 23.86 5.45 7.69
C TYR A 43 23.75 6.25 6.37
N TRP A 44 22.66 6.96 6.13
CA TRP A 44 22.46 7.77 4.91
C TRP A 44 23.47 8.91 4.69
N LYS A 45 24.17 9.33 5.74
CA LYS A 45 25.19 10.40 5.67
C LYS A 45 26.59 9.85 5.43
N LEU A 46 26.73 8.52 5.46
CA LEU A 46 28.00 7.83 5.32
C LEU A 46 28.29 7.57 3.84
N ASP A 47 29.57 7.49 3.51
CA ASP A 47 30.01 6.94 2.23
C ASP A 47 29.95 5.40 2.23
N SER A 48 30.20 4.80 1.07
CA SER A 48 30.17 3.33 0.91
C SER A 48 31.17 2.58 1.80
N THR A 49 32.28 3.20 2.18
CA THR A 49 33.29 2.59 3.07
C THR A 49 32.91 2.73 4.55
N GLN A 50 32.20 3.79 4.90
CA GLN A 50 31.69 4.05 6.24
C GLN A 50 30.42 3.25 6.56
N HIS A 51 29.58 2.95 5.56
CA HIS A 51 28.46 2.02 5.70
C HIS A 51 28.86 0.67 6.30
N VAL A 52 30.02 0.19 5.86
CA VAL A 52 30.56 -1.10 6.25
C VAL A 52 30.99 -1.11 7.72
N SER A 53 31.75 -0.10 8.16
CA SER A 53 32.18 0.03 9.56
C SER A 53 31.00 0.29 10.50
N PHE A 54 30.01 1.05 10.05
CA PHE A 54 28.78 1.29 10.79
C PHE A 54 27.98 0.00 11.08
N LEU A 55 27.89 -0.90 10.10
CA LEU A 55 27.22 -2.20 10.30
C LEU A 55 28.06 -3.15 11.18
N GLN A 56 29.39 -3.05 11.14
CA GLN A 56 30.28 -3.75 12.07
C GLN A 56 30.04 -3.35 13.52
N ASP A 57 29.86 -2.06 13.79
CA ASP A 57 29.55 -1.55 15.13
C ASP A 57 28.20 -2.08 15.67
N LEU A 58 27.30 -2.49 14.77
CA LEU A 58 26.00 -3.11 15.10
C LEU A 58 26.07 -4.65 15.23
N GLY A 59 27.28 -5.23 15.14
CA GLY A 59 27.52 -6.66 15.29
C GLY A 59 27.48 -7.46 13.99
N CYS A 60 27.65 -6.82 12.83
CA CYS A 60 27.81 -7.51 11.54
C CYS A 60 29.26 -7.53 11.07
N GLU A 61 29.85 -8.71 10.94
CA GLU A 61 31.20 -8.84 10.41
C GLU A 61 31.18 -8.88 8.87
N ILE A 62 32.17 -8.24 8.25
CA ILE A 62 32.48 -8.56 6.85
C ILE A 62 33.32 -9.83 6.88
N ARG A 63 32.73 -10.96 6.49
CA ARG A 63 33.52 -12.15 6.17
C ARG A 63 33.75 -12.17 4.66
N SER A 64 34.66 -11.31 4.22
CA SER A 64 35.02 -11.15 2.81
C SER A 64 36.10 -12.13 2.34
N ASN A 65 36.73 -12.90 3.25
CA ASN A 65 37.72 -13.91 2.88
C ASN A 65 37.48 -15.23 3.62
N PRO A 66 37.50 -16.37 2.91
CA PRO A 66 37.44 -17.68 3.55
C PRO A 66 38.73 -17.93 4.35
N SER A 67 38.60 -18.30 5.63
CA SER A 67 39.71 -18.94 6.35
C SER A 67 40.08 -20.25 5.65
N PRO A 68 41.37 -20.56 5.45
CA PRO A 68 41.79 -21.84 4.86
C PRO A 68 41.52 -23.05 5.77
N GLU A 69 41.12 -22.85 7.03
CA GLU A 69 40.95 -23.93 8.04
C GLU A 69 39.49 -24.23 8.40
N SER A 70 38.55 -23.36 8.02
CA SER A 70 37.10 -23.57 8.15
C SER A 70 36.45 -23.28 6.81
N GLN A 71 35.44 -24.07 6.40
CA GLN A 71 34.58 -23.70 5.27
C GLN A 71 33.77 -22.46 5.66
N ASP A 72 34.44 -21.30 5.67
CA ASP A 72 33.84 -20.02 6.01
C ASP A 72 32.96 -19.61 4.84
N TYR A 73 31.67 -19.73 5.08
CA TYR A 73 30.66 -19.23 4.19
C TYR A 73 30.75 -17.70 4.10
N THR A 74 31.18 -17.20 2.94
CA THR A 74 31.24 -15.77 2.64
C THR A 74 29.88 -15.28 2.14
N CYS A 75 29.46 -14.09 2.55
CA CYS A 75 28.29 -13.46 1.93
C CYS A 75 28.65 -12.94 0.53
N GLY A 76 27.70 -12.99 -0.41
CA GLY A 76 27.89 -12.43 -1.74
C GLY A 76 28.12 -10.91 -1.73
N ASP A 77 28.59 -10.36 -2.85
CA ASP A 77 28.92 -8.93 -2.98
C ASP A 77 27.81 -8.00 -2.49
N GLY A 78 28.18 -7.04 -1.64
CA GLY A 78 27.26 -6.06 -1.03
C GLY A 78 26.44 -6.58 0.16
N ALA A 79 26.59 -7.86 0.53
CA ALA A 79 25.99 -8.41 1.73
C ALA A 79 27.00 -8.50 2.90
N PHE A 80 26.50 -8.40 4.12
CA PHE A 80 27.26 -8.41 5.36
C PHE A 80 26.81 -9.59 6.25
N ALA A 81 27.74 -10.23 6.94
CA ALA A 81 27.47 -11.41 7.78
C ALA A 81 27.15 -10.95 9.21
N CYS A 82 25.89 -11.03 9.64
CA CYS A 82 25.51 -10.67 11.01
C CYS A 82 25.39 -11.90 11.90
N VAL A 83 25.83 -11.78 13.16
CA VAL A 83 25.70 -12.84 14.16
C VAL A 83 24.22 -13.04 14.50
N ALA A 84 23.75 -14.28 14.44
CA ALA A 84 22.41 -14.64 14.88
C ALA A 84 22.23 -14.37 16.39
N LYS A 85 21.28 -13.51 16.78
CA LYS A 85 20.87 -13.37 18.18
C LYS A 85 19.96 -14.53 18.60
N VAL A 86 20.54 -15.73 18.73
CA VAL A 86 19.84 -16.92 19.24
C VAL A 86 20.37 -17.31 20.63
N PRO A 87 19.54 -17.94 21.51
CA PRO A 87 19.93 -18.23 22.90
C PRO A 87 21.17 -19.11 23.10
N ASN A 88 21.75 -19.69 22.04
CA ASN A 88 23.00 -20.45 22.04
C ASN A 88 23.69 -20.32 20.67
N ALA A 89 24.14 -19.12 20.30
CA ALA A 89 24.73 -18.87 18.99
C ALA A 89 26.01 -19.70 18.77
N ASN A 90 26.01 -20.58 17.77
CA ASN A 90 27.24 -21.15 17.25
C ASN A 90 28.02 -20.02 16.52
N PRO A 91 29.36 -19.96 16.59
CA PRO A 91 30.16 -19.06 15.76
C PRO A 91 29.88 -19.14 14.25
N ASN A 92 29.27 -20.23 13.80
CA ASN A 92 28.85 -20.49 12.43
C ASN A 92 27.37 -20.13 12.14
N ASP A 93 26.61 -19.66 13.14
CA ASP A 93 25.25 -19.18 12.96
C ASP A 93 25.29 -17.69 12.56
N TYR A 94 25.41 -17.43 11.27
CA TYR A 94 25.40 -16.08 10.71
C TYR A 94 24.31 -15.93 9.64
N MET A 95 23.89 -14.69 9.40
CA MET A 95 22.94 -14.32 8.34
C MET A 95 23.60 -13.35 7.37
N CYS A 96 23.40 -13.55 6.07
CA CYS A 96 23.83 -12.59 5.06
C CYS A 96 22.73 -11.57 4.82
N CYS A 97 22.97 -10.34 5.26
CA CYS A 97 22.06 -9.22 5.12
C CYS A 97 22.53 -8.32 3.98
N ASN A 98 21.63 -7.87 3.12
CA ASN A 98 21.93 -6.89 2.07
C ASN A 98 20.95 -5.73 2.15
N ILE A 99 21.47 -4.51 2.00
CA ILE A 99 20.65 -3.30 1.93
C ILE A 99 20.16 -3.13 0.50
N LYS A 100 18.85 -3.23 0.31
CA LYS A 100 18.20 -2.97 -0.97
C LYS A 100 17.57 -1.58 -0.94
N TYR A 101 18.01 -0.74 -1.86
CA TYR A 101 17.30 0.49 -2.20
C TYR A 101 16.18 0.15 -3.18
N SER A 102 14.97 0.54 -2.85
CA SER A 102 13.79 0.35 -3.68
C SER A 102 13.00 1.66 -3.73
N SER A 103 11.83 1.61 -4.35
CA SER A 103 10.84 2.67 -4.28
C SER A 103 9.51 2.11 -3.80
N ARG A 104 8.81 2.88 -2.97
CA ARG A 104 7.47 2.55 -2.50
C ARG A 104 6.48 2.45 -3.65
N SER A 105 5.70 1.37 -3.71
CA SER A 105 4.56 1.27 -4.61
C SER A 105 3.42 2.18 -4.14
N GLY A 106 2.92 3.04 -5.02
CA GLY A 106 1.69 3.80 -4.78
C GLY A 106 0.45 3.00 -5.16
N PRO A 107 -0.77 3.42 -4.75
CA PRO A 107 -1.97 2.81 -5.26
C PRO A 107 -2.07 3.04 -6.77
N ARG A 108 -2.48 2.00 -7.48
CA ARG A 108 -2.71 2.05 -8.92
C ARG A 108 -4.12 2.52 -9.22
N ILE A 109 -4.25 3.44 -10.14
CA ILE A 109 -5.52 3.97 -10.63
C ILE A 109 -5.63 3.75 -12.13
N THR A 110 -6.86 3.68 -12.64
CA THR A 110 -7.12 3.60 -14.08
C THR A 110 -7.94 4.81 -14.49
N ASN A 111 -7.40 5.64 -15.37
CA ASN A 111 -8.09 6.86 -15.81
C ASN A 111 -9.22 6.54 -16.80
N MET A 112 -9.98 7.58 -17.19
CA MET A 112 -11.10 7.43 -18.12
C MET A 112 -10.69 7.03 -19.55
N LEU A 113 -9.40 7.08 -19.89
CA LEU A 113 -8.85 6.59 -21.16
C LEU A 113 -8.41 5.11 -21.09
N GLY A 114 -8.51 4.49 -19.91
CA GLY A 114 -8.08 3.11 -19.67
C GLY A 114 -6.58 2.97 -19.36
N GLU A 115 -5.89 4.08 -19.11
CA GLU A 115 -4.46 4.08 -18.78
C GLU A 115 -4.28 3.85 -17.27
N SER A 116 -3.37 2.93 -16.91
CA SER A 116 -2.99 2.69 -15.52
C SER A 116 -1.89 3.65 -15.08
N LEU A 117 -2.09 4.30 -13.93
CA LEU A 117 -1.16 5.26 -13.33
C LEU A 117 -0.92 4.86 -11.88
N ASP A 118 0.29 5.04 -11.37
CA ASP A 118 0.61 4.81 -9.97
C ASP A 118 0.70 6.15 -9.22
N VAL A 119 0.06 6.26 -8.06
CA VAL A 119 0.03 7.49 -7.25
C VAL A 119 1.18 7.47 -6.24
N TRP A 120 2.35 7.96 -6.64
CA TRP A 120 3.57 7.86 -5.84
C TRP A 120 3.59 8.73 -4.57
N ARG A 121 2.89 9.87 -4.58
CA ARG A 121 2.93 10.87 -3.52
C ARG A 121 1.95 10.53 -2.39
N ALA A 122 2.44 10.56 -1.14
CA ALA A 122 1.58 10.48 0.04
C ALA A 122 0.84 11.79 0.29
N GLY A 123 -0.29 11.70 0.99
CA GLY A 123 -1.18 12.83 1.29
C GLY A 123 -2.30 12.97 0.25
N LEU A 124 -2.88 14.17 0.20
CA LEU A 124 -4.01 14.46 -0.67
C LEU A 124 -3.60 14.57 -2.14
N SER A 125 -4.35 13.87 -3.00
CA SER A 125 -4.25 13.95 -4.45
C SER A 125 -5.64 14.07 -5.06
N THR A 126 -5.79 14.96 -6.06
CA THR A 126 -7.07 15.17 -6.72
C THR A 126 -7.33 14.07 -7.75
N LEU A 127 -8.31 13.22 -7.46
CA LEU A 127 -8.70 12.11 -8.31
C LEU A 127 -9.60 12.60 -9.46
N VAL A 128 -10.62 13.41 -9.14
CA VAL A 128 -11.57 13.98 -10.10
C VAL A 128 -11.87 15.42 -9.72
N GLN A 129 -11.93 16.30 -10.71
CA GLN A 129 -12.47 17.64 -10.57
C GLN A 129 -13.39 17.99 -11.74
N ILE A 130 -14.60 18.44 -11.44
CA ILE A 130 -15.59 18.92 -12.41
C ILE A 130 -16.10 20.29 -11.93
N PRO A 131 -16.07 21.35 -12.76
CA PRO A 131 -15.41 21.42 -14.07
C PRO A 131 -13.88 21.26 -13.95
N LYS A 132 -13.23 20.93 -15.07
CA LYS A 132 -11.76 20.79 -15.16
C LYS A 132 -11.02 22.09 -14.81
N ALA A 133 -11.64 23.24 -15.08
CA ALA A 133 -11.04 24.56 -14.83
C ALA A 133 -10.78 24.78 -13.33
N ARG A 134 -9.52 25.00 -12.95
CA ARG A 134 -9.11 25.21 -11.54
C ARG A 134 -9.54 26.55 -10.95
N GLU A 135 -9.85 27.52 -11.80
CA GLU A 135 -10.27 28.87 -11.39
C GLU A 135 -11.76 28.95 -11.03
N VAL A 136 -12.52 27.89 -11.35
CA VAL A 136 -13.95 27.79 -11.07
C VAL A 136 -14.15 26.88 -9.87
N ALA A 137 -15.01 27.29 -8.94
CA ALA A 137 -15.39 26.44 -7.81
C ALA A 137 -15.91 25.08 -8.33
N PRO A 138 -15.36 23.95 -7.87
CA PRO A 138 -15.74 22.65 -8.39
C PRO A 138 -17.19 22.34 -8.01
N THR A 139 -17.97 21.89 -8.99
CA THR A 139 -19.26 21.25 -8.73
C THR A 139 -19.05 19.91 -8.04
N LEU A 140 -18.01 19.19 -8.43
CA LEU A 140 -17.55 17.96 -7.79
C LEU A 140 -16.03 17.95 -7.72
N LEU A 141 -15.50 17.65 -6.55
CA LEU A 141 -14.08 17.43 -6.30
C LEU A 141 -13.96 16.15 -5.46
N VAL A 142 -13.29 15.15 -6.01
CA VAL A 142 -12.95 13.89 -5.34
C VAL A 142 -11.44 13.86 -5.13
N GLN A 143 -11.02 13.73 -3.89
CA GLN A 143 -9.62 13.62 -3.50
C GLN A 143 -9.40 12.33 -2.73
N ILE A 144 -8.21 11.78 -2.86
CA ILE A 144 -7.75 10.60 -2.12
C ILE A 144 -6.61 11.00 -1.20
N ASN A 145 -6.60 10.46 0.01
CA ASN A 145 -5.50 10.60 0.96
C ASN A 145 -4.67 9.31 0.95
N VAL A 146 -3.48 9.36 0.36
CA VAL A 146 -2.59 8.20 0.28
C VAL A 146 -1.68 8.15 1.50
N GLN A 147 -1.73 7.06 2.26
CA GLN A 147 -0.90 6.85 3.45
C GLN A 147 -0.24 5.47 3.40
N PRO A 148 0.93 5.28 4.02
CA PRO A 148 1.45 3.92 4.22
C PRO A 148 0.62 3.17 5.27
N TYR A 149 0.64 1.83 5.28
CA TYR A 149 0.01 1.04 6.36
C TYR A 149 0.72 1.22 7.70
N ALA A 150 2.04 1.29 7.63
CA ALA A 150 2.94 1.43 8.75
C ALA A 150 3.69 2.76 8.58
N PRO A 151 3.86 3.52 9.64
CA PRO A 151 4.70 4.70 9.60
C PRO A 151 6.12 4.40 9.08
N TYR A 152 6.75 5.40 8.47
CA TYR A 152 8.07 5.28 7.84
C TYR A 152 9.11 4.61 8.76
N TRP A 153 9.08 4.89 10.06
CA TRP A 153 10.06 4.40 11.02
C TRP A 153 10.00 2.89 11.29
N TYR A 154 8.87 2.21 10.99
CA TYR A 154 8.77 0.77 11.14
C TYR A 154 9.31 0.00 9.93
N THR A 155 9.23 0.59 8.74
CA THR A 155 9.49 -0.10 7.46
C THR A 155 10.53 0.60 6.60
N MET A 156 11.21 1.61 7.15
CA MET A 156 12.15 2.47 6.44
C MET A 156 11.57 3.03 5.13
N GLY A 157 10.26 3.30 5.16
CA GLY A 157 9.49 3.84 4.04
C GLY A 157 9.12 2.87 2.94
N CYS A 158 9.44 1.58 3.06
CA CYS A 158 9.13 0.58 2.04
C CYS A 158 7.72 -0.02 2.17
N GLU A 159 6.94 0.42 3.15
CA GLU A 159 5.53 0.05 3.19
C GLU A 159 4.76 0.68 2.02
N ASP A 160 4.00 -0.14 1.31
CA ASP A 160 3.16 0.30 0.20
C ASP A 160 2.16 1.39 0.62
N GLY A 161 1.92 2.31 -0.30
CA GLY A 161 0.88 3.34 -0.15
C GLY A 161 -0.50 2.76 -0.41
N ARG A 162 -1.46 3.14 0.42
CA ARG A 162 -2.89 2.80 0.28
C ARG A 162 -3.72 4.07 0.26
N ILE A 163 -4.90 4.01 -0.37
CA ILE A 163 -5.90 5.06 -0.18
C ILE A 163 -6.52 4.83 1.19
N ALA A 164 -6.18 5.68 2.14
CA ALA A 164 -6.68 5.59 3.51
C ALA A 164 -8.04 6.29 3.64
N GLU A 165 -8.22 7.40 2.92
CA GLU A 165 -9.43 8.22 2.98
C GLU A 165 -9.80 8.77 1.60
N VAL A 166 -11.09 9.00 1.40
CA VAL A 166 -11.66 9.65 0.21
C VAL A 166 -12.45 10.87 0.68
N LEU A 167 -12.15 12.01 0.10
CA LEU A 167 -12.82 13.28 0.38
C LEU A 167 -13.62 13.67 -0.85
N VAL A 168 -14.92 13.84 -0.70
CA VAL A 168 -15.84 14.31 -1.73
C VAL A 168 -16.38 15.67 -1.31
N SER A 169 -16.22 16.66 -2.18
CA SER A 169 -16.62 18.04 -1.92
C SER A 169 -17.09 18.70 -3.21
N GLY A 170 -17.60 19.93 -3.11
CA GLY A 170 -18.05 20.72 -4.25
C GLY A 170 -19.50 21.16 -4.10
N THR A 171 -19.90 22.11 -4.94
CA THR A 171 -21.21 22.79 -4.79
C THR A 171 -22.41 21.86 -4.98
N SER A 172 -22.23 20.71 -5.65
CA SER A 172 -23.30 19.72 -5.82
C SER A 172 -23.67 18.99 -4.52
N LEU A 173 -22.77 18.98 -3.53
CA LEU A 173 -23.02 18.41 -2.20
C LEU A 173 -23.62 19.44 -1.22
N GLY A 174 -23.84 20.69 -1.66
CA GLY A 174 -24.26 21.80 -0.81
C GLY A 174 -23.10 22.30 0.05
N GLU A 175 -23.37 22.59 1.33
CA GLU A 175 -22.36 23.09 2.29
C GLU A 175 -21.57 21.98 2.98
N SER A 176 -21.89 20.71 2.71
CA SER A 176 -21.29 19.56 3.39
C SER A 176 -20.28 18.85 2.51
N ASN A 177 -19.11 18.54 3.06
CA ASN A 177 -18.16 17.61 2.47
C ASN A 177 -18.44 16.19 2.99
N VAL A 178 -18.08 15.16 2.22
CA VAL A 178 -18.16 13.77 2.67
C VAL A 178 -16.74 13.25 2.78
N THR A 179 -16.43 12.60 3.89
CA THR A 179 -15.18 11.85 4.05
C THR A 179 -15.51 10.39 4.31
N VAL A 180 -14.87 9.49 3.57
CA VAL A 180 -14.93 8.04 3.80
C VAL A 180 -13.55 7.60 4.21
N ARG A 181 -13.43 6.84 5.30
CA ARG A 181 -12.16 6.25 5.75
C ARG A 181 -12.20 4.73 5.61
N SER A 182 -11.04 4.15 5.36
CA SER A 182 -10.79 2.71 5.53
C SER A 182 -10.62 2.36 7.00
N GLY A 183 -10.93 1.12 7.34
CA GLY A 183 -10.72 0.57 8.67
C GLY A 183 -11.24 -0.86 8.77
N ALA A 184 -10.57 -1.69 9.56
CA ALA A 184 -10.97 -3.07 9.72
C ALA A 184 -12.36 -3.16 10.38
N LEU A 185 -13.23 -4.05 9.88
CA LEU A 185 -14.64 -4.11 10.31
C LEU A 185 -14.87 -4.54 11.76
N HIS A 186 -13.84 -5.09 12.41
CA HIS A 186 -13.83 -5.47 13.83
C HIS A 186 -13.11 -4.44 14.72
N ALA A 187 -12.34 -3.51 14.13
CA ALA A 187 -11.58 -2.52 14.87
C ALA A 187 -12.49 -1.42 15.42
N ASN A 188 -11.97 -0.65 16.38
CA ASN A 188 -12.65 0.55 16.87
C ASN A 188 -12.67 1.65 15.81
N GLU A 189 -11.61 1.77 15.01
CA GLU A 189 -11.59 2.65 13.84
C GLU A 189 -11.93 1.85 12.58
N SER A 190 -13.21 1.48 12.45
CA SER A 190 -13.69 0.74 11.27
C SER A 190 -13.88 1.66 10.06
N PHE A 191 -14.19 1.05 8.91
CA PHE A 191 -14.76 1.75 7.77
C PHE A 191 -15.90 2.66 8.23
N ALA A 192 -15.86 3.92 7.83
CA ALA A 192 -16.83 4.90 8.30
C ALA A 192 -17.00 6.05 7.31
N VAL A 193 -18.17 6.68 7.39
CA VAL A 193 -18.51 7.88 6.62
C VAL A 193 -18.74 9.04 7.57
N ARG A 194 -18.22 10.22 7.23
CA ARG A 194 -18.47 11.48 7.92
C ARG A 194 -19.00 12.50 6.92
N VAL A 195 -19.96 13.31 7.36
CA VAL A 195 -20.56 14.39 6.57
C VAL A 195 -20.36 15.71 7.31
N GLY A 196 -19.75 16.68 6.63
CA GLY A 196 -19.25 17.92 7.21
C GLY A 196 -18.32 17.65 8.39
N ASP A 197 -18.54 18.40 9.47
CA ASP A 197 -17.86 18.23 10.76
C ASP A 197 -18.63 17.32 11.73
N GLY A 198 -19.57 16.52 11.20
CA GLY A 198 -20.35 15.56 11.99
C GLY A 198 -19.51 14.42 12.58
N LEU A 199 -20.17 13.55 13.34
CA LEU A 199 -19.55 12.33 13.86
C LEU A 199 -19.31 11.31 12.74
N TRP A 200 -18.29 10.48 12.92
CA TRP A 200 -18.09 9.30 12.08
C TRP A 200 -19.24 8.32 12.27
N GLN A 201 -19.86 7.92 11.17
CA GLN A 201 -20.88 6.88 11.11
C GLN A 201 -20.21 5.59 10.66
N GLU A 202 -20.00 4.68 11.62
CA GLU A 202 -19.26 3.44 11.40
C GLU A 202 -20.10 2.38 10.69
N LEU A 203 -19.48 1.71 9.72
CA LEU A 203 -19.96 0.46 9.13
C LEU A 203 -19.05 -0.68 9.61
N SER A 204 -19.56 -1.49 10.54
CA SER A 204 -18.80 -2.53 11.23
C SER A 204 -19.71 -3.73 11.53
N TRP A 205 -19.13 -4.82 12.05
CA TRP A 205 -19.91 -5.95 12.54
C TRP A 205 -20.82 -5.63 13.72
N ARG A 206 -20.61 -4.49 14.38
CA ARG A 206 -21.44 -4.01 15.48
C ARG A 206 -22.65 -3.20 14.99
N THR A 207 -22.54 -2.61 13.79
CA THR A 207 -23.50 -1.61 13.31
C THR A 207 -24.25 -2.03 12.04
N ALA A 208 -23.82 -3.08 11.36
CA ALA A 208 -24.43 -3.53 10.11
C ALA A 208 -24.49 -5.06 9.99
N VAL A 209 -25.48 -5.51 9.21
CA VAL A 209 -25.66 -6.91 8.80
C VAL A 209 -25.17 -7.05 7.37
N VAL A 210 -24.53 -8.19 7.06
CA VAL A 210 -24.06 -8.51 5.69
C VAL A 210 -25.21 -8.41 4.69
N ASP A 211 -24.92 -7.83 3.53
CA ASP A 211 -25.83 -7.60 2.41
C ASP A 211 -27.05 -6.71 2.72
N GLN A 212 -27.07 -6.05 3.88
CA GLN A 212 -28.08 -5.07 4.23
C GLN A 212 -27.53 -3.66 4.10
N ALA A 213 -28.17 -2.85 3.25
CA ALA A 213 -27.79 -1.46 3.06
C ALA A 213 -28.16 -0.59 4.28
N VAL A 214 -27.24 0.28 4.68
CA VAL A 214 -27.40 1.33 5.70
C VAL A 214 -27.39 2.67 5.00
N THR A 215 -28.41 3.49 5.22
CA THR A 215 -28.45 4.87 4.70
C THR A 215 -27.85 5.82 5.72
N PHE A 216 -26.72 6.45 5.40
CA PHE A 216 -26.08 7.45 6.25
C PHE A 216 -26.69 8.83 6.07
N VAL A 217 -27.06 9.17 4.83
CA VAL A 217 -27.72 10.44 4.47
C VAL A 217 -28.71 10.19 3.34
N SER A 218 -29.89 10.79 3.46
CA SER A 218 -30.87 10.88 2.38
C SER A 218 -31.40 12.31 2.33
N SER A 219 -31.01 13.05 1.28
CA SER A 219 -31.39 14.44 1.05
C SER A 219 -31.64 14.67 -0.45
N PRO A 220 -32.33 15.76 -0.84
CA PRO A 220 -32.59 16.03 -2.26
C PRO A 220 -31.34 16.19 -3.11
N SER A 221 -30.23 16.67 -2.55
CA SER A 221 -28.96 16.88 -3.25
C SER A 221 -28.03 15.67 -3.20
N MET A 222 -28.16 14.83 -2.17
CA MET A 222 -27.20 13.77 -1.89
C MET A 222 -27.84 12.58 -1.18
N MET A 223 -27.49 11.38 -1.62
CA MET A 223 -27.78 10.13 -0.93
C MET A 223 -26.50 9.35 -0.71
N ILE A 224 -26.29 8.87 0.52
CA ILE A 224 -25.14 8.05 0.88
C ILE A 224 -25.66 6.76 1.49
N THR A 225 -25.30 5.64 0.87
CA THR A 225 -25.62 4.30 1.35
C THR A 225 -24.36 3.49 1.51
N GLY A 226 -24.21 2.77 2.62
CA GLY A 226 -23.17 1.78 2.82
C GLY A 226 -23.72 0.37 2.89
N VAL A 227 -22.88 -0.62 2.59
CA VAL A 227 -23.20 -2.03 2.73
C VAL A 227 -21.92 -2.81 3.01
N ILE A 228 -22.03 -3.87 3.81
CA ILE A 228 -20.95 -4.87 3.94
C ILE A 228 -21.35 -6.06 3.08
N THR A 229 -20.55 -6.39 2.08
CA THR A 229 -20.80 -7.50 1.16
C THR A 229 -19.74 -8.59 1.32
N ALA A 230 -20.15 -9.85 1.23
CA ALA A 230 -19.24 -10.99 1.16
C ALA A 230 -19.23 -11.54 -0.29
N THR A 231 -18.71 -10.75 -1.23
CA THR A 231 -18.79 -11.05 -2.67
C THR A 231 -17.88 -12.21 -3.08
N ASP A 232 -16.71 -12.34 -2.46
CA ASP A 232 -15.77 -13.43 -2.69
C ASP A 232 -15.05 -13.82 -1.38
N PRO A 233 -15.75 -14.46 -0.43
CA PRO A 233 -15.21 -14.77 0.90
C PRO A 233 -14.04 -15.76 0.87
N GLN A 234 -13.75 -16.38 -0.27
CA GLN A 234 -12.64 -17.33 -0.43
C GLN A 234 -11.33 -16.66 -0.84
N HIS A 235 -11.37 -15.50 -1.49
CA HIS A 235 -10.18 -14.75 -1.91
C HIS A 235 -10.05 -13.39 -1.22
N TRP A 236 -11.15 -12.82 -0.72
CA TRP A 236 -11.22 -11.50 -0.11
C TRP A 236 -12.07 -11.56 1.17
N GLY A 237 -11.75 -10.70 2.14
CA GLY A 237 -12.59 -10.56 3.33
C GLY A 237 -13.98 -9.99 2.98
N PRO A 238 -14.92 -9.99 3.93
CA PRO A 238 -16.11 -9.19 3.76
C PRO A 238 -15.70 -7.72 3.64
N ASP A 239 -16.17 -7.07 2.59
CA ASP A 239 -15.74 -5.74 2.21
C ASP A 239 -16.88 -4.75 2.44
N ALA A 240 -16.58 -3.65 3.12
CA ALA A 240 -17.48 -2.52 3.23
C ALA A 240 -17.41 -1.67 1.97
N SER A 241 -18.53 -1.11 1.55
CA SER A 241 -18.57 -0.10 0.51
C SER A 241 -19.53 1.02 0.88
N ALA A 242 -19.29 2.20 0.32
CA ALA A 242 -20.19 3.34 0.36
C ALA A 242 -20.42 3.85 -1.06
N VAL A 243 -21.69 4.11 -1.40
CA VAL A 243 -22.09 4.74 -2.65
C VAL A 243 -22.64 6.12 -2.31
N ILE A 244 -22.02 7.15 -2.88
CA ILE A 244 -22.37 8.56 -2.72
C ILE A 244 -22.97 9.02 -4.04
N ASN A 245 -24.28 9.24 -4.07
CA ASN A 245 -24.99 9.75 -5.25
C ASN A 245 -25.23 11.25 -5.09
N VAL A 246 -24.77 12.03 -6.07
CA VAL A 246 -24.87 13.49 -6.09
C VAL A 246 -25.26 13.94 -7.49
N GLY A 247 -26.49 14.43 -7.65
CA GLY A 247 -27.06 14.75 -8.96
C GLY A 247 -27.04 13.56 -9.92
N GLY A 248 -26.37 13.70 -11.07
CA GLY A 248 -26.22 12.64 -12.07
C GLY A 248 -24.94 11.79 -11.94
N LEU A 249 -24.21 11.94 -10.84
CA LEU A 249 -22.93 11.27 -10.58
C LEU A 249 -23.05 10.33 -9.37
N SER A 250 -22.31 9.23 -9.44
CA SER A 250 -22.23 8.20 -8.42
C SER A 250 -20.76 7.90 -8.12
N ILE A 251 -20.36 8.09 -6.87
CA ILE A 251 -19.02 7.78 -6.37
C ILE A 251 -19.12 6.53 -5.52
N THR A 252 -18.46 5.46 -5.95
CA THR A 252 -18.35 4.22 -5.20
C THR A 252 -17.00 4.18 -4.50
N VAL A 253 -17.02 4.07 -3.18
CA VAL A 253 -15.83 3.85 -2.35
C VAL A 253 -15.93 2.45 -1.77
N GLN A 254 -15.10 1.54 -2.22
CA GLN A 254 -15.08 0.16 -1.77
C GLN A 254 -13.83 -0.08 -0.93
N GLN A 255 -13.96 -0.69 0.23
CA GLN A 255 -12.82 -1.19 0.97
C GLN A 255 -12.44 -2.56 0.43
N HIS A 256 -11.15 -2.81 0.24
CA HIS A 256 -10.56 -4.14 0.15
C HIS A 256 -9.63 -4.36 1.34
N THR A 257 -9.65 -5.56 1.91
CA THR A 257 -8.76 -5.91 3.01
C THR A 257 -7.81 -7.03 2.59
N LEU A 258 -6.50 -6.74 2.60
CA LEU A 258 -5.49 -7.80 2.44
C LEU A 258 -5.20 -8.46 3.80
N GLY A 259 -5.07 -9.78 3.82
CA GLY A 259 -4.90 -10.53 5.06
C GLY A 259 -6.20 -10.72 5.85
N SER A 260 -6.10 -11.32 7.05
CA SER A 260 -7.26 -11.69 7.87
C SER A 260 -7.14 -11.18 9.30
N ALA A 261 -8.28 -10.89 9.93
CA ALA A 261 -8.37 -10.48 11.33
C ALA A 261 -7.43 -9.32 11.66
N ASP A 262 -6.62 -9.44 12.73
CA ASP A 262 -5.80 -8.36 13.29
C ASP A 262 -4.61 -7.94 12.39
N GLU A 263 -4.25 -8.77 11.41
CA GLU A 263 -3.25 -8.45 10.39
C GLU A 263 -3.86 -7.80 9.13
N GLY A 264 -5.18 -7.61 9.14
CA GLY A 264 -5.92 -7.02 8.04
C GLY A 264 -5.40 -5.64 7.67
N LYS A 265 -5.05 -5.48 6.39
CA LYS A 265 -4.57 -4.25 5.77
C LYS A 265 -5.70 -3.66 4.91
N PRO A 266 -6.60 -2.85 5.48
CA PRO A 266 -7.71 -2.25 4.73
C PRO A 266 -7.22 -1.09 3.86
N MET A 267 -7.73 -1.04 2.63
CA MET A 267 -7.52 0.07 1.68
C MET A 267 -8.80 0.37 0.93
N LEU A 268 -8.86 1.55 0.33
CA LEU A 268 -10.01 1.98 -0.46
C LEU A 268 -9.71 1.94 -1.96
N ASP A 269 -10.68 1.46 -2.72
CA ASP A 269 -10.84 1.68 -4.14
C ASP A 269 -11.92 2.73 -4.37
N VAL A 270 -11.73 3.55 -5.40
CA VAL A 270 -12.65 4.65 -5.74
C VAL A 270 -13.03 4.58 -7.21
N GLY A 271 -14.33 4.46 -7.46
CA GLY A 271 -14.93 4.57 -8.79
C GLY A 271 -15.82 5.81 -8.86
N VAL A 272 -15.76 6.53 -9.99
CA VAL A 272 -16.68 7.64 -10.27
C VAL A 272 -17.39 7.35 -11.59
N ASN A 273 -18.72 7.27 -11.53
CA ASN A 273 -19.59 6.95 -12.65
C ASN A 273 -20.66 8.03 -12.84
N GLY A 274 -21.13 8.21 -14.07
CA GLY A 274 -22.28 9.07 -14.37
C GLY A 274 -22.05 10.02 -15.53
N ALA A 275 -23.01 10.92 -15.74
CA ALA A 275 -22.99 11.88 -16.83
C ALA A 275 -22.45 13.24 -16.36
N TYR A 276 -21.63 13.87 -17.20
CA TYR A 276 -21.12 15.23 -16.99
C TYR A 276 -21.28 16.05 -18.27
N SER A 277 -21.28 17.38 -18.14
CA SER A 277 -21.30 18.24 -19.33
C SER A 277 -19.94 18.23 -20.01
N LYS A 278 -19.89 17.89 -21.30
CA LYS A 278 -18.65 17.93 -22.10
C LYS A 278 -17.97 19.30 -22.06
N SER A 279 -18.73 20.38 -21.94
CA SER A 279 -18.18 21.75 -21.84
C SER A 279 -17.46 22.03 -20.53
N GLN A 280 -17.82 21.34 -19.44
CA GLN A 280 -17.15 21.46 -18.15
C GLN A 280 -15.84 20.68 -18.11
N GLY A 281 -15.79 19.55 -18.83
CA GLY A 281 -14.67 18.63 -18.82
C GLY A 281 -14.46 17.95 -17.46
N VAL A 282 -13.51 17.02 -17.43
CA VAL A 282 -13.06 16.32 -16.22
C VAL A 282 -11.56 16.56 -16.08
N GLY A 283 -11.14 17.02 -14.91
CA GLY A 283 -9.74 17.17 -14.53
C GLY A 283 -9.33 16.18 -13.44
N GLY A 284 -8.04 16.18 -13.11
CA GLY A 284 -7.48 15.34 -12.05
C GLY A 284 -6.94 14.01 -12.58
N LEU A 285 -6.54 13.14 -11.67
CA LEU A 285 -5.81 11.92 -12.01
C LEU A 285 -6.63 10.92 -12.85
N LEU A 286 -7.96 10.89 -12.72
CA LEU A 286 -8.83 10.06 -13.57
C LEU A 286 -9.27 10.77 -14.86
N GLY A 287 -9.00 12.06 -14.99
CA GLY A 287 -9.25 12.84 -16.19
C GLY A 287 -8.24 12.57 -17.30
N PRO A 288 -8.41 13.19 -18.48
CA PRO A 288 -7.48 13.05 -19.61
C PRO A 288 -6.08 13.64 -19.33
N ASP A 289 -5.95 14.45 -18.29
CA ASP A 289 -4.71 15.04 -17.80
C ASP A 289 -3.96 14.16 -16.79
N GLY A 290 -4.51 13.00 -16.40
CA GLY A 290 -3.94 12.14 -15.37
C GLY A 290 -2.49 11.75 -15.62
N THR A 291 -2.14 11.35 -16.84
CA THR A 291 -0.76 11.00 -17.25
C THR A 291 0.20 12.17 -17.06
N ILE A 292 -0.21 13.38 -17.44
CA ILE A 292 0.60 14.59 -17.29
C ILE A 292 0.77 14.95 -15.80
N LEU A 293 -0.26 14.73 -14.99
CA LEU A 293 -0.22 15.03 -13.56
C LEU A 293 0.69 14.08 -12.76
N VAL A 294 0.87 12.84 -13.23
CA VAL A 294 1.84 11.91 -12.63
C VAL A 294 3.23 12.05 -13.22
N GLN A 295 3.38 12.57 -14.45
CA GLN A 295 4.68 12.86 -15.06
C GLN A 295 5.50 13.82 -14.18
N GLY A 296 6.74 13.44 -13.90
CA GLY A 296 7.64 14.19 -13.02
C GLY A 296 7.47 13.92 -11.53
N THR A 297 6.51 13.08 -11.13
CA THR A 297 6.45 12.58 -9.75
C THR A 297 7.39 11.38 -9.62
N ALA A 298 8.52 11.57 -8.93
CA ALA A 298 9.44 10.48 -8.66
C ALA A 298 8.85 9.51 -7.62
N PRO A 299 9.06 8.19 -7.78
CA PRO A 299 8.77 7.22 -6.72
C PRO A 299 9.48 7.61 -5.42
N VAL A 300 8.82 7.36 -4.28
CA VAL A 300 9.43 7.65 -2.98
C VAL A 300 10.51 6.59 -2.71
N PRO A 301 11.79 6.97 -2.58
CA PRO A 301 12.85 6.01 -2.31
C PRO A 301 12.64 5.38 -0.93
N CYS A 302 12.98 4.12 -0.82
CA CYS A 302 12.87 3.37 0.42
C CYS A 302 14.04 2.38 0.56
N MET A 303 14.28 1.90 1.78
CA MET A 303 15.38 1.00 2.11
C MET A 303 14.83 -0.26 2.78
N THR A 304 15.17 -1.44 2.30
CA THR A 304 14.93 -2.70 3.01
C THR A 304 16.25 -3.41 3.31
N ILE A 305 16.24 -4.27 4.32
CA ILE A 305 17.32 -5.23 4.55
C ILE A 305 16.78 -6.61 4.20
N ASP A 306 17.34 -7.22 3.18
CA ASP A 306 16.93 -8.55 2.72
C ASP A 306 17.94 -9.61 3.18
N ALA A 307 17.42 -10.76 3.62
CA ALA A 307 18.19 -11.96 3.95
C ALA A 307 18.32 -12.92 2.74
N SER A 308 17.86 -12.51 1.55
CA SER A 308 17.75 -13.36 0.35
C SER A 308 19.09 -13.76 -0.27
N VAL A 309 20.24 -13.36 0.28
CA VAL A 309 21.53 -13.75 -0.28
C VAL A 309 21.91 -15.09 0.32
N SER A 310 21.65 -16.17 -0.43
CA SER A 310 22.22 -17.48 -0.13
C SER A 310 23.75 -17.37 -0.14
N ALA A 311 24.40 -17.94 0.87
CA ALA A 311 25.80 -18.31 0.81
C ALA A 311 26.05 -19.34 -0.31
#